data_AF-A0AAQ0J744-F1
#
_entry.id   AF-A0AAQ0J744-F1
#
_cell.length_a   1.000
_cell.length_b   1.000
_cell.length_c   1.000
_cell.angle_alpha   90.00
_cell.angle_beta   90.00
_cell.angle_gamma   90.00
#
_symmetry.space_group_name_H-M   'P 1'
#
loop_
_entity.id
_entity.type
_entity.pdbx_description
1 polymer ?
#
loop_
_entity_poly.entity_id
_entity_poly.type
_entity_poly.pdbx_seq_one_letter_code
_entity_poly.pdbx_strand_id
1 'polypeptide(L)' 'GEHIRQAGSYVDSKKIRLDFTHNKALSPEDLLAIETIVNEKIRENDPVTIREALYSDVMGSSEIKQFFGDKYGDVVRV' A
#
# COMPACT_ATOMS: atom_id res chain seq x y z
N GLY A 1 7.81 -6.90 6.66
CA GLY A 1 8.40 -8.13 6.10
C GLY A 1 7.63 -8.53 4.86
N GLU A 2 8.23 -9.33 3.98
CA GLU A 2 7.67 -9.69 2.65
C GLU A 2 6.36 -10.48 2.72
N HIS A 3 6.03 -11.07 3.88
CA HIS A 3 4.78 -11.82 4.08
C HIS A 3 3.55 -10.94 4.33
N ILE A 4 3.74 -9.63 4.52
CA ILE A 4 2.62 -8.71 4.78
C ILE A 4 1.88 -8.42 3.46
N ARG A 5 0.59 -8.74 3.44
CA ARG A 5 -0.31 -8.41 2.33
C ARG A 5 -1.51 -7.63 2.84
N GLN A 6 -2.00 -6.67 2.06
CA GLN A 6 -3.23 -5.96 2.38
C GLN A 6 -4.42 -6.92 2.30
N ALA A 7 -5.27 -6.89 3.31
CA ALA A 7 -6.51 -7.67 3.41
C ALA A 7 -7.76 -6.78 3.32
N GLY A 8 -7.62 -5.46 3.49
CA GLY A 8 -8.72 -4.51 3.42
C GLY A 8 -8.26 -3.08 3.65
N SER A 9 -9.10 -2.12 3.24
CA SER A 9 -8.90 -0.70 3.51
C SER A 9 -10.26 -0.03 3.66
N TYR A 10 -10.33 0.96 4.54
CA TYR A 10 -11.51 1.79 4.75
C TYR A 10 -11.08 3.24 4.97
N VAL A 11 -11.73 4.16 4.26
CA VAL A 11 -11.46 5.60 4.34
C VAL A 11 -12.80 6.31 4.42
N ASP A 12 -12.99 7.09 5.47
CA ASP A 12 -14.09 8.06 5.57
C ASP A 12 -13.57 9.42 6.06
N SER A 13 -14.49 10.37 6.29
CA SER A 13 -14.15 11.73 6.76
C SER A 13 -13.62 11.79 8.19
N LYS A 14 -13.75 10.72 8.97
CA LYS A 14 -13.43 10.65 10.40
C LYS A 14 -12.23 9.75 10.70
N LYS A 15 -12.02 8.71 9.91
CA LYS A 15 -11.00 7.69 10.15
C LYS A 15 -10.55 6.99 8.88
N ILE A 16 -9.37 6.40 9.02
CA ILE A 16 -8.74 5.51 8.07
C ILE A 16 -8.39 4.20 8.78
N ARG A 17 -8.57 3.08 8.09
CA ARG A 17 -8.20 1.74 8.56
C ARG A 17 -7.53 0.98 7.42
N LEU A 18 -6.39 0.37 7.70
CA LEU A 18 -5.69 -0.52 6.80
C LEU A 18 -5.57 -1.89 7.47
N ASP A 19 -6.11 -2.91 6.82
CA ASP A 19 -6.08 -4.29 7.31
C ASP A 19 -4.99 -5.05 6.54
N PHE A 20 -4.15 -5.81 7.22
CA PHE A 20 -3.08 -6.59 6.61
C PHE A 20 -2.88 -7.95 7.30
N THR A 21 -2.33 -8.91 6.57
CA THR A 21 -2.02 -10.24 7.09
C THR A 21 -0.73 -10.22 7.89
N HIS A 22 -0.78 -10.61 9.16
CA HIS A 22 0.40 -10.82 9.99
C HIS A 22 0.16 -11.98 10.96
N ASN A 23 1.21 -12.75 11.26
CA ASN A 23 1.10 -13.99 12.03
C ASN A 23 0.95 -13.76 13.55
N LYS A 24 1.12 -12.51 14.00
CA LYS A 24 1.02 -12.11 15.41
C LYS A 24 0.48 -10.68 15.51
N ALA A 25 0.02 -10.29 16.69
CA ALA A 25 -0.25 -8.89 16.97
C ALA A 25 1.06 -8.09 16.96
N LEU A 26 0.99 -6.81 16.57
CA LEU A 26 2.11 -5.88 16.67
C LEU A 26 2.41 -5.57 18.13
N SER A 27 3.68 -5.47 18.48
CA SER A 27 4.07 -4.95 19.80
C SER A 27 3.93 -3.42 19.85
N PRO A 28 3.90 -2.80 21.04
CA PRO A 28 3.94 -1.34 21.17
C PRO A 28 5.15 -0.71 20.45
N GLU A 29 6.31 -1.39 20.47
CA GLU A 29 7.53 -0.94 19.78
C GLU A 29 7.39 -1.02 18.26
N ASP A 30 6.76 -2.09 17.74
CA ASP A 30 6.46 -2.20 16.31
C ASP A 30 5.56 -1.04 15.85
N LEU A 31 4.54 -0.68 16.65
CA LEU A 31 3.64 0.43 16.35
C LEU A 31 4.37 1.77 16.30
N LEU A 32 5.22 2.04 17.28
CA LEU A 32 6.03 3.28 17.33
C LEU A 32 7.00 3.37 16.15
N ALA A 33 7.63 2.25 15.77
CA ALA A 33 8.51 2.20 14.62
C ALA A 33 7.75 2.49 13.31
N ILE A 34 6.58 1.88 13.13
CA ILE A 34 5.71 2.14 11.97
C ILE A 34 5.30 3.61 11.91
N GLU A 35 4.84 4.19 13.03
CA GLU A 35 4.44 5.60 13.09
C GLU A 35 5.60 6.54 12.75
N THR A 36 6.80 6.24 13.24
CA THR A 36 8.01 7.02 12.97
C THR A 36 8.32 7.02 11.47
N ILE A 37 8.38 5.84 10.85
CA ILE A 37 8.70 5.68 9.43
C ILE A 37 7.66 6.37 8.54
N VAL A 38 6.37 6.22 8.86
CA VAL A 38 5.30 6.89 8.10
C VAL A 38 5.45 8.40 8.15
N ASN A 39 5.71 8.96 9.34
CA ASN A 39 5.91 10.39 9.50
C ASN A 39 7.18 10.90 8.82
N GLU A 40 8.25 10.11 8.78
CA GLU A 40 9.46 10.42 8.01
C GLU A 40 9.16 10.50 6.52
N LYS A 41 8.44 9.52 5.96
CA LYS A 41 8.04 9.53 4.55
C LYS A 41 7.12 10.69 4.18
N ILE A 42 6.24 11.10 5.09
CA ILE A 42 5.44 12.32 4.89
C ILE A 42 6.33 13.56 4.83
N ARG A 43 7.35 13.66 5.70
CA ARG A 43 8.27 14.80 5.75
C ARG A 43 9.20 14.89 4.54
N GLU A 44 9.56 13.76 3.92
CA GLU A 44 10.31 13.73 2.66
C GLU A 44 9.56 14.48 1.54
N ASN A 45 8.23 14.54 1.62
CA ASN A 45 7.38 15.26 0.67
C ASN A 45 7.65 14.84 -0.78
N ASP A 46 7.83 13.53 -0.97
CA ASP A 46 8.06 12.95 -2.28
C ASP A 46 6.87 13.25 -3.22
N PRO A 47 7.12 13.58 -4.49
CA PRO A 47 6.07 13.86 -5.45
C PRO A 47 5.23 12.60 -5.71
N VAL A 48 3.91 12.75 -5.59
CA VAL A 48 2.95 11.71 -5.99
C VAL A 48 2.53 11.96 -7.43
N THR A 49 2.90 11.07 -8.34
CA THR A 49 2.50 11.13 -9.75
C THR A 49 1.48 10.04 -10.07
N ILE A 50 0.60 10.30 -11.04
CA ILE A 50 -0.32 9.31 -11.58
C ILE A 50 -0.19 9.23 -13.10
N ARG A 51 -0.33 8.04 -13.67
CA ARG A 51 -0.45 7.84 -15.12
C ARG A 51 -1.38 6.68 -15.44
N GLU A 52 -1.93 6.68 -16.65
CA GLU A 52 -2.63 5.52 -17.20
C GLU A 52 -1.65 4.63 -17.96
N ALA A 53 -1.88 3.32 -17.92
CA ALA A 53 -1.09 2.32 -18.63
C ALA A 53 -1.96 1.14 -19.02
N LEU A 54 -1.59 0.44 -20.09
CA LEU A 54 -2.17 -0.88 -20.34
C LEU A 54 -1.72 -1.84 -19.25
N TYR A 55 -2.65 -2.64 -18.72
CA TYR A 55 -2.35 -3.61 -17.68
C TYR A 55 -1.26 -4.60 -18.13
N SER A 56 -1.27 -4.98 -19.40
CA SER A 56 -0.24 -5.83 -20.03
C SER A 56 1.17 -5.31 -19.88
N ASP A 57 1.35 -3.99 -19.84
CA ASP A 57 2.66 -3.34 -19.87
C ASP A 57 3.25 -3.16 -18.47
N VAL A 58 2.40 -3.22 -17.44
CA VAL A 58 2.78 -2.99 -16.04
C VAL A 58 2.66 -4.24 -15.17
N MET A 59 1.93 -5.25 -15.64
CA MET A 59 1.82 -6.55 -14.99
C MET A 59 3.22 -7.18 -14.85
N GLY A 60 3.57 -7.61 -13.64
CA GLY A 60 4.89 -8.18 -13.33
C GLY A 60 6.03 -7.17 -13.10
N SER A 61 5.80 -5.86 -13.21
CA SER A 61 6.80 -4.85 -12.82
C SER A 61 7.10 -4.96 -11.32
N SER A 62 8.39 -5.04 -10.97
CA SER A 62 8.84 -5.02 -9.57
C SER A 62 8.68 -3.66 -8.89
N GLU A 63 8.53 -2.58 -9.68
CA GLU A 63 8.31 -1.23 -9.18
C GLU A 63 6.85 -1.00 -8.77
N ILE A 64 5.93 -1.82 -9.30
CA ILE A 64 4.49 -1.64 -9.11
C ILE A 64 4.00 -2.74 -8.18
N LYS A 65 3.64 -2.35 -6.95
CA LYS A 65 3.04 -3.28 -6.00
C LYS A 65 1.59 -3.55 -6.41
N GLN A 66 1.35 -4.75 -6.94
CA GLN A 66 0.05 -5.21 -7.38
C GLN A 66 -0.65 -5.96 -6.24
N PHE A 67 -1.92 -5.64 -5.99
CA PHE A 67 -2.73 -6.40 -5.03
C PHE A 67 -3.28 -7.64 -5.74
N PHE A 68 -2.85 -8.82 -5.29
CA PHE A 68 -3.29 -10.10 -5.83
C PHE A 68 -4.76 -10.35 -5.45
N GLY A 69 -5.64 -10.50 -6.43
CA GLY A 69 -7.05 -10.83 -6.24
C GLY A 69 -8.03 -9.84 -6.86
N ASP A 70 -7.56 -8.63 -7.20
CA ASP A 70 -8.39 -7.64 -7.87
C ASP A 70 -8.46 -7.90 -9.38
N LYS A 71 -9.65 -7.72 -9.96
CA LYS A 71 -9.86 -7.77 -11.40
C LYS A 71 -9.48 -6.42 -11.99
N TYR A 72 -8.34 -6.34 -12.65
CA TYR A 72 -7.90 -5.16 -13.38
C TYR A 72 -8.56 -5.12 -14.76
N GLY A 73 -8.94 -3.92 -15.22
CA GLY A 73 -9.34 -3.69 -16.61
C GLY A 73 -8.12 -3.56 -17.53
N ASP A 74 -8.38 -3.39 -18.83
CA ASP A 74 -7.30 -3.28 -19.83
C ASP A 74 -6.41 -2.06 -19.62
N VAL A 75 -6.98 -0.96 -19.13
CA VAL A 75 -6.26 0.26 -18.72
C VAL A 75 -6.34 0.40 -17.21
N VAL A 76 -5.19 0.62 -16.57
CA VAL A 76 -5.05 0.83 -15.14
C VAL A 76 -4.41 2.19 -14.86
N ARG A 77 -4.72 2.76 -13.69
CA ARG A 77 -4.07 3.96 -13.17
C ARG A 77 -3.01 3.55 -12.15
N VAL A 78 -1.78 3.97 -12.38
CA VAL A 78 -0.62 3.69 -11.52
C VAL A 78 -0.02 4.98 -11.00
#